data_AF-A0A531JSM1-F1
#
_entry.id   AF-A0A531JSM1-F1
#
_cell.length_a   1.000
_cell.length_b   1.000
_cell.length_c   1.000
_cell.angle_alpha   90.00
_cell.angle_beta   90.00
_cell.angle_gamma   90.00
#
_symmetry.space_group_name_H-M   'P 1'
#
loop_
_entity.id
_entity.type
_entity.pdbx_description
1 polymer ?
#
loop_
_entity_poly.entity_id
_entity_poly.type
_entity_poly.pdbx_seq_one_letter_code
_entity_poly.pdbx_strand_id
1 'polypeptide(L)'
;GMLLASRMVLQVPFSLYMTQVFGAQHWVTGLSYGLLALGFVVGAPFWARLFNGRAKSYVLGWSVLISAGCLAITHLAGITGSIAFFAMLYFVWGALLGGTTPALLSLISAATQNDRQGSVLGL
;
A
#
# COMPACT_ATOMS: atom_id res chain seq x y z
N GLY A 1 -5.58 -14.34 1.08
CA GLY A 1 -5.28 -14.25 2.53
C GLY A 1 -3.95 -13.60 2.84
N MET A 2 -2.84 -14.16 2.33
CA MET A 2 -1.47 -13.71 2.69
C MET A 2 -1.15 -12.24 2.36
N LEU A 3 -1.72 -11.69 1.27
CA LEU A 3 -1.52 -10.28 0.90
C LEU A 3 -2.15 -9.31 1.92
N LEU A 4 -3.32 -9.66 2.46
CA LEU A 4 -3.95 -8.91 3.55
C LEU A 4 -3.11 -9.01 4.83
N ALA A 5 -2.62 -10.21 5.15
CA ALA A 5 -1.77 -10.42 6.32
C ALA A 5 -0.45 -9.61 6.25
N SER A 6 0.19 -9.57 5.08
CA SER A 6 1.43 -8.79 4.88
C SER A 6 1.25 -7.29 5.13
N ARG A 7 0.06 -6.75 4.84
CA ARG A 7 -0.27 -5.34 5.05
C ARG A 7 -0.58 -5.03 6.52
N MET A 8 -1.08 -6.01 7.26
CA MET A 8 -1.42 -5.85 8.68
C MET A 8 -0.19 -5.92 9.60
N VAL A 9 0.93 -6.48 9.13
CA VAL A 9 2.19 -6.53 9.91
C VAL A 9 2.69 -5.14 10.32
N LEU A 10 2.50 -4.13 9.46
CA LEU A 10 2.95 -2.76 9.76
C LEU A 10 1.97 -1.97 10.63
N GLN A 11 0.76 -2.49 10.87
CA GLN A 11 -0.28 -1.80 11.62
C GLN A 11 0.08 -1.69 13.12
N VAL A 12 0.58 -2.76 13.72
CA VAL A 12 0.90 -2.77 15.17
C VAL A 12 2.12 -1.88 15.53
N PRO A 13 3.28 -1.96 14.85
CA PRO A 13 4.44 -1.13 15.22
C PRO A 13 4.22 0.37 14.96
N PHE A 14 3.32 0.74 14.05
CA PHE A 14 3.03 2.14 13.71
C PHE A 14 2.41 2.93 14.86
N SER A 15 1.38 2.37 15.53
CA SER A 15 0.73 3.08 16.65
C SER A 15 1.68 3.27 17.83
N LEU A 16 2.58 2.32 18.05
CA LEU A 16 3.65 2.40 19.04
C LEU A 16 4.69 3.45 18.66
N TYR A 17 5.11 3.53 17.40
CA TYR A 17 6.04 4.55 16.93
C TYR A 17 5.49 5.97 17.11
N MET A 18 4.22 6.19 16.77
CA MET A 18 3.58 7.50 16.90
C MET A 18 3.45 7.96 18.35
N THR A 19 3.17 7.04 19.26
CA THR A 19 2.98 7.34 20.68
C THR A 19 4.31 7.45 21.43
N GLN A 20 5.29 6.59 21.13
CA GLN A 20 6.57 6.54 21.84
C GLN A 20 7.65 7.46 21.27
N VAL A 21 7.70 7.67 19.95
CA VAL A 21 8.75 8.50 19.31
C VAL A 21 8.27 9.92 19.08
N PHE A 22 7.03 10.08 18.64
CA PHE A 22 6.45 11.39 18.34
C PHE A 22 5.67 12.01 19.51
N GLY A 23 5.36 11.24 20.57
CA GLY A 23 4.48 11.70 21.65
C GLY A 23 3.09 12.12 21.15
N ALA A 24 2.67 11.63 19.99
CA ALA A 24 1.48 12.10 19.30
C ALA A 24 0.21 11.66 20.05
N GLN A 25 -0.75 12.58 20.18
CA GLN A 25 -2.06 12.26 20.74
C GLN A 25 -2.79 11.25 19.84
N HIS A 26 -3.56 10.35 20.46
CA HIS A 26 -4.25 9.23 19.81
C HIS A 26 -5.14 9.64 18.61
N TRP A 27 -5.66 10.87 18.58
CA TRP A 27 -6.44 11.39 17.44
C TRP A 27 -5.59 11.53 16.16
N VAL A 28 -4.30 11.87 16.29
CA VAL A 28 -3.34 11.98 15.17
C VAL A 28 -3.06 10.60 14.58
N THR A 29 -2.93 9.59 15.43
CA THR A 29 -2.77 8.19 15.02
C THR A 29 -4.01 7.73 14.23
N GLY A 30 -5.21 8.01 14.74
CA GLY A 30 -6.47 7.72 14.04
C GLY A 30 -6.61 8.44 12.71
N LEU A 31 -6.26 9.74 12.67
CA LEU A 31 -6.29 10.55 11.44
C LEU A 31 -5.32 10.00 10.39
N SER A 32 -4.11 9.60 10.80
CA SER A 32 -3.10 9.03 9.90
C SER A 32 -3.55 7.69 9.32
N TYR A 33 -4.22 6.85 10.11
CA TYR A 33 -4.87 5.63 9.61
C TYR A 33 -5.99 5.93 8.63
N GLY A 34 -6.81 6.94 8.92
CA GLY A 34 -7.87 7.40 8.02
C GLY A 34 -7.32 7.88 6.68
N LEU A 35 -6.25 8.68 6.69
CA LEU A 35 -5.58 9.13 5.46
C LEU A 35 -4.95 7.98 4.67
N LEU A 36 -4.33 7.01 5.34
CA LEU A 36 -3.81 5.81 4.70
C LEU A 36 -4.94 5.05 3.98
N ALA A 37 -6.07 4.84 4.66
CA ALA A 37 -7.23 4.16 4.08
C ALA A 37 -7.85 4.96 2.93
N LEU A 38 -7.92 6.29 3.04
CA LEU A 38 -8.43 7.17 1.98
C LEU A 38 -7.52 7.10 0.74
N GLY A 39 -6.21 7.20 0.95
CA GLY A 39 -5.20 7.03 -0.11
C GLY A 39 -5.37 5.69 -0.80
N PHE A 40 -5.57 4.62 -0.04
CA PHE A 40 -5.81 3.29 -0.58
C PHE A 40 -7.06 3.22 -1.48
N VAL A 41 -8.19 3.70 -0.98
CA VAL A 41 -9.48 3.66 -1.71
C VAL A 41 -9.43 4.51 -2.98
N VAL A 42 -8.76 5.66 -2.94
CA VAL A 42 -8.61 6.54 -4.12
C VAL A 42 -7.59 5.98 -5.11
N GLY A 43 -6.49 5.39 -4.62
CA GLY A 43 -5.43 4.83 -5.44
C GLY A 43 -5.85 3.56 -6.17
N ALA A 44 -6.61 2.66 -5.52
CA ALA A 44 -7.01 1.38 -6.09
C ALA A 44 -7.67 1.47 -7.49
N PRO A 45 -8.72 2.29 -7.73
CA PRO A 45 -9.33 2.43 -9.06
C PRO A 45 -8.40 3.10 -10.07
N PHE A 46 -7.54 4.03 -9.64
CA PHE A 46 -6.56 4.67 -10.51
C PHE A 46 -5.56 3.65 -11.07
N TRP A 47 -4.98 2.83 -10.20
CA TRP A 47 -4.06 1.76 -10.60
C TRP A 47 -4.75 0.66 -11.40
N ALA A 48 -5.98 0.28 -11.03
CA ALA A 48 -6.76 -0.70 -11.79
C ALA A 48 -6.98 -0.25 -13.24
N ARG A 49 -7.28 1.03 -13.47
CA ARG A 49 -7.38 1.61 -14.83
C ARG A 49 -6.03 1.65 -15.54
N LEU A 50 -4.96 1.99 -14.82
CA LEU A 50 -3.62 2.07 -15.41
C LEU A 50 -3.10 0.71 -15.89
N PHE A 51 -3.42 -0.36 -15.18
CA PHE A 51 -3.00 -1.73 -15.52
C PHE A 51 -3.96 -2.47 -16.46
N ASN A 52 -5.18 -1.95 -16.66
CA ASN A 52 -6.15 -2.58 -17.53
C ASN A 52 -5.65 -2.62 -18.99
N GLY A 53 -5.51 -3.82 -19.55
CA GLY A 53 -5.07 -4.04 -20.94
C GLY A 53 -3.60 -3.76 -21.24
N ARG A 54 -2.73 -3.57 -20.22
CA ARG A 54 -1.29 -3.31 -20.42
C ARG A 54 -0.46 -4.60 -20.41
N ALA A 55 0.71 -4.53 -21.06
CA ALA A 55 1.64 -5.64 -21.17
C ALA A 55 2.26 -6.05 -19.82
N LYS A 56 2.60 -7.33 -19.67
CA LYS A 56 3.09 -7.93 -18.41
C LYS A 56 4.38 -7.27 -17.89
N SER A 57 5.31 -6.94 -18.79
CA SER A 57 6.56 -6.23 -18.46
C SER A 57 6.29 -4.84 -17.87
N TYR A 58 5.22 -4.18 -18.31
CA TYR A 58 4.80 -2.87 -17.81
C TYR A 58 4.31 -2.97 -16.36
N VAL A 59 3.46 -3.95 -16.05
CA VAL A 59 2.96 -4.17 -14.67
C VAL A 59 4.09 -4.53 -13.72
N LEU A 60 5.06 -5.34 -14.16
CA LEU A 60 6.23 -5.70 -13.35
C LEU A 60 7.12 -4.49 -13.05
N GLY A 61 7.42 -3.67 -14.07
CA GLY A 61 8.20 -2.44 -13.89
C GLY A 61 7.53 -1.46 -12.92
N TRP A 62 6.21 -1.29 -13.02
CA TRP A 62 5.46 -0.47 -12.06
C TRP A 62 5.42 -1.06 -10.66
N SER A 63 5.40 -2.39 -10.52
CA SER A 63 5.45 -3.04 -9.20
C SER A 63 6.78 -2.75 -8.50
N VAL A 64 7.90 -2.81 -9.24
CA VAL A 64 9.22 -2.42 -8.73
C VAL A 64 9.25 -0.94 -8.34
N LEU A 65 8.66 -0.06 -9.17
CA LEU A 65 8.59 1.37 -8.88
C LEU A 65 7.73 1.66 -7.64
N ILE A 66 6.60 0.96 -7.47
CA ILE A 66 5.74 1.06 -6.28
C ILE A 66 6.51 0.62 -5.04
N SER A 67 7.26 -0.49 -5.11
CA SER A 67 8.11 -0.96 -4.00
C SER A 67 9.20 0.04 -3.66
N ALA A 68 9.87 0.62 -4.65
CA ALA A 68 10.88 1.67 -4.44
C ALA A 68 10.26 2.93 -3.81
N GLY A 69 9.07 3.33 -4.26
CA GLY A 69 8.30 4.44 -3.67
C GLY A 69 7.93 4.18 -2.22
N CYS A 70 7.47 2.96 -1.89
CA CYS A 70 7.22 2.56 -0.51
C CYS A 70 8.48 2.68 0.35
N LEU A 71 9.63 2.17 -0.11
CA LEU A 71 10.91 2.28 0.62
C LEU A 71 11.28 3.75 0.87
N ALA A 72 11.20 4.59 -0.16
CA ALA A 72 11.50 6.01 -0.03
C ALA A 72 10.56 6.72 0.96
N ILE A 73 9.26 6.44 0.91
CA ILE A 73 8.28 7.04 1.81
C ILE A 73 8.47 6.57 3.25
N THR A 74 8.70 5.27 3.48
CA THR A 74 8.97 4.77 4.83
C THR A 74 10.24 5.38 5.41
N HIS A 75 11.29 5.55 4.59
CA HIS A 75 12.51 6.23 4.99
C HIS A 75 12.27 7.73 5.32
N LEU A 76 11.56 8.45 4.45
CA LEU A 76 11.18 9.86 4.65
C LEU A 76 10.30 10.07 5.88
N ALA A 77 9.39 9.14 6.15
CA ALA A 77 8.52 9.16 7.32
C ALA A 77 9.31 8.91 8.61
N GLY A 78 10.38 8.10 8.56
CA GLY A 78 11.27 7.84 9.70
C GLY A 78 12.13 9.04 10.10
N ILE A 79 12.55 9.87 9.15
CA ILE A 79 13.38 11.07 9.42
C ILE A 79 12.57 12.34 9.67
N THR A 80 11.27 12.32 9.41
CA THR A 80 10.39 13.47 9.56
C THR A 80 10.09 13.74 11.02
N GLY A 81 10.10 15.02 11.43
CA GLY A 81 9.62 15.46 12.74
C GLY A 81 8.25 16.18 12.71
N SER A 82 7.68 16.39 11.52
CA SER A 82 6.42 17.12 11.32
C SER A 82 5.25 16.18 11.07
N ILE A 83 4.22 16.27 11.92
CA ILE A 83 2.98 15.47 11.83
C ILE A 83 2.27 15.67 10.49
N ALA A 84 2.22 16.90 9.98
CA ALA A 84 1.52 17.19 8.72
C ALA A 84 2.22 16.55 7.52
N PHE A 85 3.56 16.62 7.49
CA PHE A 85 4.35 15.99 6.42
C PHE A 85 4.26 14.46 6.51
N PHE A 86 4.27 13.93 7.73
CA PHE A 86 4.07 12.51 7.99
C PHE A 86 2.69 12.02 7.49
N ALA A 87 1.60 12.76 7.77
CA ALA A 87 0.26 12.42 7.31
C ALA A 87 0.15 12.42 5.77
N MET A 88 0.81 13.38 5.11
CA MET A 88 0.89 13.45 3.64
C MET A 88 1.63 12.24 3.06
N LEU A 89 2.77 11.88 3.65
CA LEU A 89 3.51 10.68 3.27
C LEU A 89 2.67 9.41 3.45
N TYR A 90 1.91 9.30 4.55
CA TYR A 90 1.02 8.16 4.80
C TYR A 90 -0.14 8.07 3.80
N PHE A 91 -0.68 9.20 3.36
CA PHE A 91 -1.68 9.23 2.29
C PHE A 91 -1.10 8.69 0.97
N VAL A 92 0.07 9.18 0.57
CA VAL A 92 0.76 8.74 -0.66
C VAL A 92 1.12 7.25 -0.56
N TRP A 93 1.57 6.81 0.61
CA TRP A 93 1.86 5.40 0.86
C TRP A 93 0.61 4.53 0.71
N GLY A 94 -0.53 4.98 1.25
CA GLY A 94 -1.83 4.33 1.08
C GLY A 94 -2.21 4.19 -0.40
N ALA A 95 -2.03 5.26 -1.18
CA ALA A 95 -2.31 5.25 -2.63
C ALA A 95 -1.39 4.29 -3.41
N LEU A 96 -0.11 4.20 -3.06
CA LEU A 96 0.83 3.25 -3.64
C LEU A 96 0.44 1.80 -3.30
N LEU A 97 0.10 1.54 -2.04
CA LEU A 97 -0.41 0.24 -1.62
C LEU A 97 -1.77 -0.09 -2.25
N GLY A 98 -2.54 0.92 -2.67
CA GLY A 98 -3.75 0.76 -3.51
C GLY A 98 -3.48 0.01 -4.80
N GLY A 99 -2.30 0.23 -5.38
CA GLY A 99 -1.90 -0.36 -6.67
C GLY A 99 -1.32 -1.76 -6.60
N THR A 100 -0.83 -2.20 -5.43
CA THR A 100 -0.22 -3.52 -5.30
C THR A 100 -1.24 -4.64 -5.49
N THR A 101 -2.47 -4.46 -5.01
CA THR A 101 -3.55 -5.44 -5.15
C THR A 101 -3.88 -5.73 -6.63
N PRO A 102 -4.24 -4.74 -7.48
CA PRO A 102 -4.50 -4.99 -8.90
C PRO A 102 -3.26 -5.43 -9.69
N ALA A 103 -2.06 -4.96 -9.33
CA ALA A 103 -0.81 -5.41 -9.97
C ALA A 103 -0.54 -6.90 -9.71
N LEU A 104 -0.70 -7.35 -8.46
CA LEU A 104 -0.57 -8.76 -8.12
C LEU A 104 -1.69 -9.61 -8.71
N LEU A 105 -2.94 -9.12 -8.67
CA LEU A 105 -4.09 -9.81 -9.26
C LEU A 105 -3.89 -10.05 -10.77
N SER A 106 -3.39 -9.05 -11.48
CA SER A 106 -3.12 -9.15 -12.93
C SER A 106 -1.96 -10.10 -13.23
N LEU A 107 -0.90 -10.12 -12.43
CA LEU A 107 0.20 -11.08 -12.56
C LEU A 107 -0.25 -12.52 -12.23
N ILE A 108 -1.03 -12.72 -11.16
CA ILE A 108 -1.58 -14.02 -10.75
C ILE A 108 -2.56 -14.54 -11.81
N SER A 109 -3.49 -13.70 -12.27
CA SER A 109 -4.44 -14.03 -13.34
C SER A 109 -3.72 -14.46 -14.63
N ALA A 110 -2.59 -13.84 -14.95
CA ALA A 110 -1.77 -14.19 -16.11
C ALA A 110 -0.90 -15.44 -15.94
N ALA A 111 -0.59 -15.85 -14.69
CA ALA A 111 0.19 -17.04 -14.37
C ALA A 111 -0.67 -18.28 -14.11
N THR A 112 -1.98 -18.11 -13.91
CA THR A 112 -2.91 -19.19 -13.52
C THR A 112 -3.89 -19.48 -14.66
N GLN A 113 -3.98 -20.74 -15.12
CA GLN A 113 -5.03 -21.15 -16.06
C GLN A 113 -6.43 -20.94 -15.44
N ASN A 114 -7.41 -20.55 -16.28
CA ASN A 114 -8.78 -20.14 -15.87
C ASN A 114 -9.46 -21.08 -14.87
N ASP A 115 -9.17 -22.39 -14.90
CA ASP A 115 -9.77 -23.39 -14.01
C ASP A 115 -9.28 -23.38 -12.55
N ARG A 116 -8.23 -22.60 -12.21
CA ARG A 116 -7.69 -22.53 -10.84
C ARG A 116 -7.66 -21.14 -10.21
N GLN A 117 -8.15 -20.11 -10.92
CA GLN A 117 -8.13 -18.73 -10.43
C GLN A 117 -8.85 -18.58 -9.08
N GLY A 118 -10.01 -19.23 -8.87
CA GLY A 118 -10.77 -19.11 -7.63
C GLY A 118 -10.06 -19.66 -6.40
N SER A 119 -9.24 -20.71 -6.55
CA SER A 119 -8.48 -21.30 -5.44
C SER A 119 -7.21 -20.49 -5.11
N VAL A 120 -6.53 -19.94 -6.13
CA VAL A 120 -5.30 -19.15 -5.94
C VAL A 120 -5.62 -17.74 -5.41
N LEU A 121 -6.75 -17.15 -5.82
CA LEU A 121 -7.21 -15.86 -5.29
C LEU A 121 -7.69 -15.94 -3.83
N GLY A 122 -8.10 -17.13 -3.37
CA GLY A 122 -8.57 -17.37 -2.01
C GLY A 122 -7.45 -17.50 -0.95
N LEU A 123 -6.25 -17.95 -1.34
CA LEU A 123 -5.07 -18.13 -0.47
C LEU A 123 -4.42 -16.80 -0.07
#